data_AF-A0A7J4NZH0-F1
#
_entry.id   AF-A0A7J4NZH0-F1
#
_cell.length_a   1.000
_cell.length_b   1.000
_cell.length_c   1.000
_cell.angle_alpha   90.00
_cell.angle_beta   90.00
_cell.angle_gamma   90.00
#
_symmetry.space_group_name_H-M   'P 1'
#
loop_
_entity.id
_entity.type
_entity.pdbx_description
1 polymer ?
#
loop_
_entity_poly.entity_id
_entity_poly.type
_entity_poly.pdbx_seq_one_letter_code
_entity_poly.pdbx_strand_id
1 'polypeptide(L)'
;MEPILKYYPEDDILTIRVKRGQIADETLLDNDIVLSYNKKNELIRLEIWQASTKGLIPALIDVAKRNPTLLDALIERHNGKQQDTPEIEAK
;
A
#
# COMPACT_ATOMS: atom_id res chain seq x y z
N MET A 1 -1.89 -7.54 -9.62
CA MET A 1 -1.17 -6.26 -9.41
C MET A 1 -0.95 -6.08 -7.91
N GLU A 2 0.24 -5.66 -7.47
CA GLU A 2 0.42 -5.27 -6.07
C GLU A 2 -0.36 -3.98 -5.77
N PRO A 3 -1.09 -3.91 -4.64
CA PRO A 3 -1.82 -2.72 -4.23
C PRO A 3 -0.87 -1.56 -3.85
N ILE A 4 -1.32 -0.32 -4.10
CA ILE A 4 -0.59 0.91 -3.76
C ILE A 4 -0.45 1.08 -2.25
N LEU A 5 -1.43 0.61 -1.47
CA LEU A 5 -1.43 0.66 -0.01
C LEU A 5 -1.81 -0.73 0.48
N LYS A 6 -1.01 -1.31 1.37
CA LYS A 6 -1.31 -2.60 2.00
C LYS A 6 -0.86 -2.61 3.43
N TYR A 7 -1.74 -3.08 4.30
CA TYR A 7 -1.39 -3.38 5.68
C TYR A 7 -1.23 -4.89 5.83
N TYR A 8 -0.15 -5.30 6.48
CA TYR A 8 0.20 -6.68 6.83
C TYR A 8 0.01 -6.84 8.33
N PRO A 9 -1.15 -7.36 8.80
CA PRO A 9 -1.47 -7.41 10.22
C PRO A 9 -0.55 -8.31 11.04
N GLU A 10 -0.08 -9.41 10.44
CA GLU A 10 0.80 -10.39 11.09
C GLU A 10 2.15 -9.79 11.49
N ASP A 11 2.65 -8.85 10.68
CA ASP A 11 3.94 -8.19 10.87
C ASP A 11 3.80 -6.76 11.45
N ASP A 12 2.57 -6.25 11.57
CA ASP A 12 2.23 -4.84 11.86
C ASP A 12 2.97 -3.85 10.93
N ILE A 13 2.95 -4.13 9.63
CA ILE A 13 3.61 -3.31 8.60
C ILE A 13 2.59 -2.67 7.67
N LEU A 14 2.64 -1.34 7.54
CA LEU A 14 1.94 -0.60 6.48
C LEU A 14 2.91 -0.32 5.33
N THR A 15 2.65 -0.91 4.18
CA THR A 15 3.40 -0.68 2.95
C THR A 15 2.66 0.29 2.04
N ILE A 16 3.38 1.30 1.55
CA ILE A 16 2.93 2.27 0.55
C ILE A 16 3.85 2.19 -0.66
N ARG A 17 3.29 1.83 -1.81
CA ARG A 17 4.00 1.74 -3.07
C ARG A 17 3.82 3.03 -3.87
N VAL A 18 4.89 3.80 -3.98
CA VAL A 18 4.90 5.12 -4.64
C VAL A 18 5.05 4.98 -6.15
N LYS A 19 5.84 3.99 -6.60
CA LYS A 19 6.11 3.74 -8.02
C LYS A 19 6.17 2.24 -8.33
N ARG A 20 5.99 1.89 -9.61
CA ARG A 20 6.32 0.53 -10.11
C ARG A 20 7.82 0.43 -10.33
N GLY A 21 8.38 -0.75 -10.08
CA GLY A 21 9.81 -1.02 -10.32
C GLY A 21 10.42 -2.04 -9.37
N GLN A 22 11.64 -2.46 -9.64
CA GLN A 22 12.36 -3.35 -8.73
C GLN A 22 13.08 -2.52 -7.66
N ILE A 23 13.10 -3.06 -6.45
CA ILE A 23 13.87 -2.53 -5.35
C ILE A 23 15.32 -2.96 -5.53
N ALA A 24 16.24 -2.02 -5.35
CA ALA A 24 17.66 -2.24 -5.46
C ALA A 24 18.39 -1.94 -4.16
N ASP A 25 17.86 -1.01 -3.36
CA ASP A 25 18.45 -0.61 -2.09
C ASP A 25 17.36 -0.21 -1.08
N GLU A 26 17.69 -0.27 0.20
CA GLU A 26 16.78 0.04 1.31
C GLU A 26 17.49 0.82 2.41
N THR A 27 16.82 1.86 2.91
CA THR A 27 17.28 2.66 4.04
C THR A 27 16.27 2.57 5.17
N LEU A 28 16.71 2.10 6.34
CA LEU A 28 15.96 2.19 7.58
C LEU A 28 16.21 3.55 8.23
N LEU A 29 15.13 4.29 8.49
CA LEU A 29 15.16 5.56 9.19
C LEU A 29 14.82 5.37 10.67
N ASP A 30 15.18 6.37 11.48
CA ASP A 30 14.72 6.48 12.86
C ASP A 30 13.18 6.53 12.87
N ASN A 31 12.54 5.77 13.77
CA ASN A 31 11.09 5.50 13.85
C ASN A 31 10.55 4.34 13.01
N ASP A 32 11.35 3.31 12.69
CA ASP A 32 10.91 2.06 12.06
C ASP A 32 10.24 2.28 10.70
N ILE A 33 10.78 3.23 9.93
CA ILE A 33 10.36 3.51 8.55
C ILE A 33 11.42 2.98 7.61
N VAL A 34 11.03 2.13 6.67
CA VAL A 34 11.91 1.63 5.61
C VAL A 34 11.57 2.34 4.30
N LEU A 35 12.58 2.91 3.66
CA LEU A 35 12.49 3.49 2.33
C LEU A 35 13.20 2.57 1.34
N SER A 36 12.50 2.13 0.30
CA SER A 36 13.09 1.28 -0.74
C SER A 36 13.24 2.06 -2.05
N TYR A 37 14.45 2.02 -2.61
CA TYR A 37 14.83 2.76 -3.82
C TYR A 37 15.12 1.81 -4.99
N ASN A 38 14.96 2.30 -6.22
CA ASN A 38 15.45 1.61 -7.41
C ASN A 38 16.93 1.93 -7.71
N LYS A 39 17.48 1.32 -8.75
CA LYS A 39 18.85 1.57 -9.23
C LYS A 39 19.12 3.02 -9.67
N LYS A 40 18.08 3.83 -9.89
CA LYS A 40 18.18 5.26 -10.23
C LYS A 40 18.06 6.15 -9.00
N ASN A 41 18.10 5.58 -7.79
CA ASN A 41 17.92 6.26 -6.52
C ASN A 41 16.54 6.96 -6.39
N GLU A 42 15.52 6.43 -7.05
CA GLU A 42 14.15 6.92 -6.91
C GLU A 42 13.40 6.08 -5.88
N LEU A 43 12.63 6.75 -5.01
CA LEU A 43 11.77 6.07 -4.03
C LEU A 43 10.67 5.26 -4.73
N ILE A 44 10.61 3.96 -4.44
CA ILE A 44 9.64 3.01 -4.99
C ILE A 44 8.59 2.63 -3.96
N ARG A 45 9.02 2.45 -2.71
CA ARG A 45 8.20 1.93 -1.61
C ARG A 45 8.61 2.58 -0.29
N LEU A 46 7.62 2.76 0.57
CA LEU A 46 7.78 3.12 1.97
C LEU A 46 7.08 2.05 2.81
N GLU A 47 7.71 1.61 3.88
CA GLU A 47 7.12 0.75 4.89
C GLU A 47 7.17 1.44 6.24
N ILE A 48 6.09 1.32 6.99
CA ILE A 48 6.00 1.78 8.38
C ILE A 48 5.77 0.55 9.22
N TRP A 49 6.76 0.17 10.02
CA TRP A 49 6.65 -0.93 10.94
C TRP A 49 5.98 -0.47 12.23
N GLN A 50 5.41 -1.41 12.98
CA GLN A 50 4.60 -1.11 14.17
C GLN A 50 3.51 -0.07 13.90
N ALA A 51 2.92 -0.10 12.70
CA ALA A 51 2.02 0.94 12.20
C ALA A 51 0.79 1.16 13.11
N SER A 52 0.33 0.10 13.78
CA SER A 52 -0.76 0.15 14.75
C SER A 52 -0.44 1.05 15.95
N THR A 53 0.80 1.00 16.44
CA THR A 53 1.26 1.77 17.62
C THR A 53 1.59 3.23 17.28
N LYS A 54 1.86 3.52 16.00
CA LYS A 54 2.19 4.87 15.50
C LYS A 54 0.96 5.72 15.16
N GLY A 55 -0.24 5.28 15.56
CA GLY A 55 -1.49 6.05 15.40
C GLY A 55 -2.10 6.02 14.00
N LEU A 56 -1.53 5.27 13.05
CA LEU A 56 -2.03 5.18 11.67
C LEU A 56 -3.35 4.41 11.58
N ILE A 57 -3.49 3.34 12.36
CA ILE A 57 -4.72 2.56 12.42
C ILE A 57 -5.87 3.40 13.03
N PRO A 58 -5.69 4.09 14.18
CA PRO A 58 -6.65 5.07 14.65
C PRO A 58 -7.04 6.14 13.61
N ALA A 59 -6.07 6.70 12.87
CA ALA A 59 -6.34 7.70 11.83
C ALA A 59 -7.21 7.13 10.69
N LEU A 60 -6.93 5.91 10.23
CA LEU A 60 -7.75 5.20 9.23
C LEU A 60 -9.17 4.95 9.74
N ILE A 61 -9.31 4.52 11.00
CA ILE A 61 -10.60 4.30 11.64
C ILE A 61 -11.38 5.62 11.74
N ASP A 62 -10.73 6.73 12.06
CA ASP A 62 -11.38 8.04 12.12
C ASP A 62 -11.87 8.52 10.76
N VAL A 63 -11.10 8.28 9.69
CA VAL A 63 -11.53 8.56 8.32
C VAL A 63 -12.74 7.70 7.94
N ALA A 64 -12.70 6.40 8.26
CA ALA A 64 -13.79 5.46 8.02
C ALA A 64 -15.08 5.88 8.74
N LYS A 65 -14.99 6.26 10.01
CA LYS A 65 -16.14 6.73 10.80
C LYS A 65 -16.76 8.01 10.24
N ARG A 66 -15.95 8.92 9.71
CA ARG A 66 -16.40 10.20 9.15
C ARG A 66 -17.03 10.06 7.77
N ASN A 67 -16.67 9.04 7.01
CA ASN A 67 -17.26 8.75 5.71
C ASN A 67 -17.49 7.24 5.53
N PRO A 68 -18.57 6.68 6.08
CA PRO A 68 -18.88 5.25 5.98
C PRO A 68 -18.96 4.77 4.53
N THR A 69 -19.58 5.60 3.67
CA THR A 69 -19.73 5.35 2.22
C THR A 69 -18.40 5.35 1.47
N LEU A 70 -17.34 5.98 2.02
CA LEU A 70 -16.01 5.94 1.43
C LEU A 70 -15.41 4.54 1.55
N LEU A 71 -15.67 3.83 2.66
CA LEU A 71 -15.19 2.47 2.84
C LEU A 71 -15.81 1.53 1.82
N ASP A 72 -17.14 1.60 1.69
CA ASP A 72 -17.90 0.81 0.72
C ASP A 72 -17.43 1.11 -0.71
N ALA A 73 -17.30 2.39 -1.07
CA ALA A 73 -16.80 2.79 -2.39
C ALA A 73 -15.35 2.36 -2.65
N LEU A 74 -14.50 2.30 -1.63
CA LEU A 74 -13.13 1.80 -1.74
C LEU A 74 -13.09 0.28 -1.94
N ILE A 75 -13.93 -0.46 -1.21
CA ILE A 75 -14.07 -1.91 -1.32
C ILE A 75 -14.63 -2.28 -2.71
N GLU A 76 -15.70 -1.62 -3.15
CA GLU A 76 -16.29 -1.82 -4.48
C GLU A 76 -15.29 -1.53 -5.60
N ARG A 77 -14.52 -0.43 -5.51
CA ARG A 77 -13.47 -0.10 -6.48
C ARG A 77 -12.32 -1.10 -6.49
N HIS A 78 -12.02 -1.74 -5.36
CA HIS A 78 -11.00 -2.79 -5.29
C HIS A 78 -11.49 -4.06 -5.99
N ASN A 79 -12.74 -4.47 -5.74
CA ASN A 79 -13.34 -5.67 -6.30
C ASN A 79 -13.69 -5.53 -7.79
N GLY A 80 -14.18 -4.37 -8.22
CA GLY A 80 -14.57 -4.11 -9.61
C GLY A 80 -13.41 -4.00 -10.60
N LYS A 81 -12.18 -3.72 -10.15
CA LYS A 81 -10.98 -3.66 -11.03
C LYS A 81 -10.37 -5.04 -11.36
N GLN A 82 -10.91 -6.14 -10.83
CA GLN A 82 -10.43 -7.48 -11.10
C GLN A 82 -11.08 -8.16 -12.33
N GLN A 83 -12.12 -7.57 -12.94
CA GLN A 83 -12.89 -8.22 -14.02
C GLN A 83 -12.56 -7.78 -15.45
N ASP A 84 -11.77 -6.72 -15.67
CA ASP A 84 -11.47 -6.23 -17.01
C ASP A 84 -10.01 -6.46 -17.41
N THR A 85 -9.68 -7.66 -17.88
CA THR A 85 -8.61 -7.83 -18.87
C THR A 85 -9.04 -8.96 -19.82
N PRO A 86 -9.46 -8.66 -21.06
CA PRO A 86 -9.79 -9.71 -22.02
C PRO A 86 -8.51 -10.48 -22.36
N GLU A 87 -8.58 -11.81 -22.22
CA GLU A 87 -7.62 -12.73 -22.84
C GLU A 87 -7.63 -12.47 -24.35
N ILE A 88 -6.55 -11.88 -24.86
CA ILE A 88 -6.32 -11.84 -26.29
C ILE A 88 -5.88 -13.25 -26.68
N GLU A 89 -6.84 -14.07 -27.13
CA GLU A 89 -6.53 -15.33 -27.83
C GLU A 89 -5.73 -14.99 -29.09
N ALA A 90 -4.45 -15.35 -29.09
CA ALA A 90 -3.65 -15.40 -30.31
C ALA A 90 -4.04 -16.65 -31.11
N LYS A 91 -4.62 -16.43 -32.29
CA LYS A 91 -4.62 -17.39 -33.39
C LYS A 91 -3.99 -16.74 -34.62
#